data_AF-A0A9Q3K2B6-F1
#
_entry.id   AF-A0A9Q3K2B6-F1
#
_cell.length_a   1.000
_cell.length_b   1.000
_cell.length_c   1.000
_cell.angle_alpha   90.00
_cell.angle_beta   90.00
_cell.angle_gamma   90.00
#
_symmetry.space_group_name_H-M   'P 1'
#
loop_
_entity.id
_entity.type
_entity.pdbx_description
1 polymer ?
#
loop_
_entity_poly.entity_id
_entity_poly.type
_entity_poly.pdbx_seq_one_letter_code
_entity_poly.pdbx_strand_id
1 'polypeptide(L)'
;MGQALMKEVPKPKEWPYFSGEGEYDHKEVIRGIEIIKEDFELPDRLVTEILNTLFTRSDHRWYIKLRQEHGHQSWTWWKTQIMNK
;
A
#
# COMPACT_ATOMS: atom_id res chain seq x y z
N MET A 1 3.19 -19.81 -30.50
CA MET A 1 2.29 -19.34 -29.43
C MET A 1 3.18 -18.71 -28.37
N GLY A 2 3.16 -17.38 -28.25
CA GLY A 2 3.96 -16.68 -27.24
C GLY A 2 3.34 -16.95 -25.86
N GLN A 3 4.07 -17.59 -24.97
CA GLN A 3 3.69 -17.65 -23.56
C GLN A 3 3.76 -16.23 -23.04
N ALA A 4 2.59 -15.59 -22.87
CA ALA A 4 2.50 -14.39 -22.06
C ALA A 4 2.92 -14.80 -20.64
N LEU A 5 4.11 -14.38 -20.23
CA LEU A 5 4.50 -14.37 -18.82
C LEU A 5 3.50 -13.46 -18.13
N MET A 6 2.41 -14.04 -17.63
CA MET A 6 1.53 -13.37 -16.70
C MET A 6 2.41 -13.01 -15.51
N LYS A 7 2.78 -11.73 -15.38
CA LYS A 7 3.47 -11.23 -14.21
C LYS A 7 2.54 -11.48 -13.02
N GLU A 8 2.77 -12.53 -12.26
CA GLU A 8 1.99 -12.83 -11.07
C GLU A 8 2.21 -11.71 -10.05
N VAL A 9 1.13 -11.03 -9.66
CA VAL A 9 1.18 -9.96 -8.65
C VAL A 9 1.92 -10.48 -7.40
N PRO A 10 2.90 -9.74 -6.85
CA PRO A 10 3.69 -10.20 -5.72
C PRO A 10 2.73 -10.48 -4.56
N LYS A 11 2.96 -11.59 -3.86
CA LYS A 11 2.11 -11.92 -2.71
C LYS A 11 2.25 -10.81 -1.68
N PRO A 12 1.21 -10.47 -0.90
CA PRO A 12 1.27 -9.39 0.09
C PRO A 12 2.45 -9.43 1.08
N LYS A 13 3.05 -10.61 1.28
CA LYS A 13 4.23 -10.83 2.12
C LYS A 13 5.55 -10.33 1.49
N GLU A 14 5.55 -10.07 0.19
CA GLU A 14 6.69 -9.59 -0.60
C GLU A 14 6.65 -8.07 -0.81
N TRP A 15 5.61 -7.41 -0.29
CA TRP A 15 5.45 -5.96 -0.34
C TRP A 15 6.24 -5.29 0.78
N PRO A 16 6.67 -4.04 0.58
CA PRO A 16 7.33 -3.24 1.63
C PRO A 16 6.41 -3.13 2.85
N TYR A 17 6.97 -3.41 4.03
CA TYR A 17 6.22 -3.48 5.27
C TYR A 17 6.35 -2.18 6.06
N PHE A 18 5.25 -1.72 6.69
CA PHE A 18 5.28 -0.53 7.52
C PHE A 18 5.49 -0.92 8.98
N SER A 19 6.65 -0.54 9.54
CA SER A 19 7.00 -0.82 10.95
C SER A 19 6.65 0.32 11.90
N GLY A 20 6.61 1.55 11.40
CA GLY A 20 6.39 2.75 12.21
C GLY A 20 7.58 3.10 13.14
N GLU A 21 8.72 2.42 13.01
CA GLU A 21 9.95 2.67 13.78
C GLU A 21 11.01 3.36 12.90
N GLY A 22 11.02 4.71 12.89
CA GLY A 22 12.08 5.53 12.27
C GLY A 22 11.58 6.66 11.37
N GLU A 23 12.37 7.75 11.22
CA GLU A 23 12.03 8.96 10.43
C GLU A 23 11.93 8.73 8.91
N TYR A 24 12.38 7.58 8.39
CA TYR A 24 12.61 7.36 6.95
C TYR A 24 11.61 6.40 6.25
N ASP A 25 10.69 5.77 6.97
CA ASP A 25 9.94 4.60 6.46
C ASP A 25 8.81 4.99 5.45
N HIS A 26 8.17 6.15 5.63
CA HIS A 26 6.95 6.51 4.89
C HIS A 26 7.15 6.70 3.38
N LYS A 27 8.24 7.38 2.97
CA LYS A 27 8.54 7.65 1.56
C LYS A 27 8.98 6.39 0.83
N GLU A 28 9.74 5.52 1.48
CA GLU A 28 10.20 4.27 0.89
C GLU A 28 9.04 3.29 0.71
N VAL A 29 8.12 3.21 1.67
CA VAL A 29 6.89 2.42 1.55
C VAL A 29 6.01 2.90 0.40
N ILE A 30 5.76 4.21 0.29
CA ILE A 30 4.99 4.77 -0.83
C ILE A 30 5.68 4.45 -2.16
N ARG A 31 7.01 4.63 -2.23
CA ARG A 31 7.77 4.34 -3.45
C ARG A 31 7.71 2.86 -3.83
N GLY A 32 7.83 1.95 -2.87
CA GLY A 32 7.73 0.51 -3.14
C GLY A 32 6.33 0.11 -3.60
N ILE A 33 5.28 0.70 -3.04
CA ILE A 33 3.89 0.50 -3.51
C ILE A 33 3.71 1.03 -4.93
N GLU A 34 4.25 2.22 -5.26
CA GLU A 34 4.19 2.79 -6.62
C GLU A 34 4.90 1.89 -7.64
N ILE A 35 6.08 1.36 -7.31
CA ILE A 35 6.82 0.43 -8.18
C ILE A 35 5.99 -0.82 -8.46
N ILE A 36 5.39 -1.44 -7.43
CA ILE A 36 4.55 -2.65 -7.62
C ILE A 36 3.28 -2.29 -8.40
N LYS A 37 2.69 -1.13 -8.14
CA LYS A 37 1.51 -0.67 -8.88
C LYS A 37 1.83 -0.50 -10.37
N GLU A 38 3.00 0.05 -10.71
CA GLU A 38 3.47 0.24 -12.08
C GLU A 38 3.82 -1.10 -12.75
N ASP A 39 4.61 -1.94 -12.09
CA ASP A 39 5.10 -3.20 -12.65
C ASP A 39 3.99 -4.21 -12.99
N PHE A 40 2.89 -4.14 -12.24
CA PHE A 40 1.75 -5.05 -12.32
C PHE A 40 0.45 -4.37 -12.75
N GLU A 41 0.51 -3.11 -13.18
CA GLU A 41 -0.63 -2.31 -13.67
C GLU A 41 -1.84 -2.33 -12.70
N LEU A 42 -1.58 -2.27 -11.39
CA LEU A 42 -2.61 -2.46 -10.39
C LEU A 42 -3.57 -1.25 -10.33
N PRO A 43 -4.89 -1.47 -10.27
CA PRO A 43 -5.86 -0.42 -10.00
C PRO A 43 -5.75 0.06 -8.55
N ASP A 44 -6.00 1.36 -8.34
CA ASP A 44 -5.96 2.00 -7.01
C ASP A 44 -6.79 1.25 -5.97
N ARG A 45 -7.94 0.69 -6.37
CA ARG A 45 -8.79 -0.09 -5.48
C ARG A 45 -8.04 -1.26 -4.85
N LEU A 46 -7.31 -2.04 -5.64
CA LEU A 46 -6.52 -3.17 -5.12
C LEU A 46 -5.41 -2.68 -4.19
N VAL A 47 -4.72 -1.59 -4.55
CA VAL A 47 -3.69 -0.99 -3.69
C VAL A 47 -4.28 -0.65 -2.32
N THR A 48 -5.46 0.00 -2.27
CA THR A 48 -6.10 0.41 -1.01
C THR A 48 -6.65 -0.75 -0.18
N GLU A 49 -6.95 -1.89 -0.81
CA GLU A 49 -7.34 -3.13 -0.13
C GLU A 49 -6.10 -3.84 0.47
N ILE A 50 -4.96 -3.82 -0.24
CA ILE A 50 -3.69 -4.39 0.21
C ILE A 50 -3.11 -3.60 1.39
N LEU A 51 -3.35 -2.28 1.48
CA LEU A 51 -2.90 -1.45 2.62
C LEU A 51 -3.26 -2.04 3.99
N ASN A 52 -4.45 -2.66 4.13
CA ASN A 52 -4.87 -3.33 5.36
C ASN A 52 -3.88 -4.43 5.81
N THR A 53 -3.19 -5.05 4.86
CA THR A 53 -2.20 -6.12 5.10
C THR A 53 -0.79 -5.60 5.33
N LEU A 54 -0.48 -4.38 4.89
CA LEU A 54 0.86 -3.76 5.02
C LEU A 54 1.05 -3.06 6.36
N PHE A 55 -0.02 -2.54 6.95
CA PHE A 55 0.03 -1.89 8.25
C PHE A 55 -0.05 -2.90 9.38
N THR A 56 0.88 -2.84 10.34
CA THR A 56 0.83 -3.68 11.54
C THR A 56 0.72 -2.91 12.83
N ARG A 57 0.26 -3.60 13.89
CA ARG A 57 0.22 -3.10 15.27
C ARG A 57 -0.47 -1.73 15.39
N SER A 58 0.29 -0.68 15.70
CA SER A 58 -0.18 0.70 15.85
C SER A 58 -0.77 1.27 14.58
N ASP A 59 -0.22 0.90 13.44
CA ASP A 59 -0.56 1.50 12.14
C ASP A 59 -1.79 0.86 11.54
N HIS A 60 -2.05 -0.40 11.89
CA HIS A 60 -3.30 -1.07 11.56
C HIS A 60 -4.50 -0.36 12.20
N ARG A 61 -4.40 0.01 13.49
CA ARG A 61 -5.46 0.77 14.18
C ARG A 61 -5.69 2.14 13.55
N TRP A 62 -4.61 2.83 13.17
CA TRP A 62 -4.68 4.12 12.47
C TRP A 62 -5.37 3.99 11.10
N TYR A 63 -5.02 2.96 10.32
CA TYR A 63 -5.66 2.66 9.04
C TYR A 63 -7.16 2.39 9.19
N ILE A 64 -7.55 1.54 10.15
CA ILE A 64 -8.96 1.20 10.40
C ILE A 64 -9.75 2.45 10.81
N LYS A 65 -9.19 3.30 11.68
CA LYS A 65 -9.84 4.56 12.08
C LYS A 65 -10.11 5.46 10.87
N LEU A 66 -9.10 5.71 10.04
CA LEU A 66 -9.26 6.54 8.84
C LEU A 66 -10.25 5.94 7.84
N ARG A 67 -10.27 4.61 7.67
CA ARG A 67 -11.26 3.92 6.82
C ARG A 67 -12.69 4.06 7.36
N GLN A 68 -12.89 4.05 8.67
CA GLN A 68 -14.20 4.25 9.27
C GLN A 68 -14.68 5.70 9.15
N GLU A 69 -13.78 6.67 9.32
CA GLU A 69 -14.10 8.10 9.27
C GLU A 69 -14.33 8.62 7.85
N HIS A 70 -13.56 8.14 6.88
CA HIS A 70 -13.55 8.68 5.50
C HIS A 70 -14.02 7.68 4.43
N GLY A 71 -14.28 6.42 4.78
CA GLY A 71 -14.75 5.40 3.84
C GLY A 71 -13.72 5.00 2.78
N HIS A 72 -14.19 4.66 1.57
CA HIS A 72 -13.32 4.35 0.43
C HIS A 72 -12.71 5.64 -0.13
N GLN A 73 -11.38 5.72 -0.09
CA GLN A 73 -10.61 6.87 -0.58
C GLN A 73 -9.57 6.43 -1.62
N SER A 74 -9.15 7.36 -2.48
CA SER A 74 -8.18 7.12 -3.56
C SER A 74 -6.77 6.87 -3.03
N TRP A 75 -5.91 6.26 -3.85
CA TRP A 75 -4.51 6.05 -3.47
C TRP A 75 -3.78 7.38 -3.23
N THR A 76 -4.08 8.42 -4.03
CA THR A 76 -3.57 9.78 -3.82
C THR A 76 -3.90 10.32 -2.43
N TRP A 77 -5.13 10.12 -1.94
CA TRP A 77 -5.51 10.54 -0.59
C TRP A 77 -4.71 9.78 0.47
N TRP A 78 -4.56 8.46 0.29
CA TRP A 78 -3.76 7.63 1.21
C TRP A 78 -2.30 8.06 1.29
N LYS A 79 -1.67 8.42 0.16
CA LYS A 79 -0.31 8.98 0.16
C LYS A 79 -0.21 10.22 1.04
N THR A 80 -1.18 11.14 0.95
CA THR A 80 -1.22 12.33 1.82
C THR A 80 -1.33 11.95 3.29
N GLN A 81 -2.17 10.98 3.64
CA GLN A 81 -2.30 10.55 5.05
C GLN A 81 -1.04 9.86 5.56
N ILE A 82 -0.43 8.98 4.76
CA ILE A 82 0.81 8.27 5.11
C ILE A 82 1.97 9.25 5.28
N MET A 83 2.05 10.29 4.45
CA MET A 83 3.07 11.34 4.55
C MET A 83 2.90 12.28 5.75
N ASN A 84 1.67 12.42 6.27
CA ASN A 84 1.33 13.33 7.37
C ASN A 84 1.22 12.63 8.73
N LYS A 85 1.37 11.32 8.77
CA LYS A 85 1.34 10.49 9.97
C LYS A 85 2.71 10.51 10.63
#